data_AF-A0A9P7Y5T1-F1
#
_entry.id   AF-A0A9P7Y5T1-F1
#
_cell.length_a   1.000
_cell.length_b   1.000
_cell.length_c   1.000
_cell.angle_alpha   90.00
_cell.angle_beta   90.00
_cell.angle_gamma   90.00
#
_symmetry.space_group_name_H-M   'P 1'
#
loop_
_entity.id
_entity.type
_entity.pdbx_description
1 polymer ?
#
loop_
_entity_poly.entity_id
_entity_poly.type
_entity_poly.pdbx_seq_one_letter_code
_entity_poly.pdbx_strand_id
1 'polypeptide(L)'
;MAQPVSLAHKSLPHSHYPLLAGLSTRMAQINTYVNGKLVPYETIRLWEAKRLAHVTNFVYRQLGMQQPLGAQTMDEKKRSLAELKIEVGEDNVRKMLGFSLGLSQLVMKIASFLSFGRRKYSVVEVAISGVDLEPSAFLDKLNHIMLNDGVEYSKMRLMACPDHYLIVKTGGATQEVIETTGGSPFPTQFYICYGDSTGLRSQMDPTYDVQLFGVARTKSGTLIGGVRHQIRKESDGLRLKLLVEFPALILDWMVRQHQAHLMCEFNNWIRDVLNMRS
;
A
#
# COMPACT_ATOMS: atom_id res chain seq x y z
N MET A 1 -52.80 17.19 -62.69
CA MET A 1 -52.91 18.19 -61.61
C MET A 1 -53.30 17.46 -60.33
N ALA A 2 -52.36 17.31 -59.41
CA ALA A 2 -52.61 16.85 -58.05
C ALA A 2 -51.49 17.45 -57.18
N GLN A 3 -51.88 18.20 -56.14
CA GLN A 3 -50.98 18.88 -55.21
C GLN A 3 -50.36 17.86 -54.22
N PRO A 4 -49.11 18.08 -53.76
CA PRO A 4 -48.51 17.27 -52.72
C PRO A 4 -48.92 17.75 -51.31
N VAL A 5 -49.28 16.78 -50.46
CA VAL A 5 -49.66 16.97 -49.07
C VAL A 5 -48.41 17.17 -48.21
N SER A 6 -48.42 18.26 -47.44
CA SER A 6 -47.40 18.65 -46.46
C SER A 6 -47.43 17.73 -45.23
N LEU A 7 -46.28 17.15 -44.87
CA LEU A 7 -46.07 16.43 -43.62
C LEU A 7 -45.41 17.36 -42.60
N ALA A 8 -46.19 17.76 -41.59
CA ALA A 8 -45.74 18.57 -40.48
C ALA A 8 -44.82 17.78 -39.52
N HIS A 9 -43.65 18.36 -39.26
CA HIS A 9 -42.75 17.96 -38.17
C HIS A 9 -43.43 18.16 -36.81
N LYS A 10 -43.65 17.07 -36.07
CA LYS A 10 -43.96 17.14 -34.63
C LYS A 10 -42.67 17.36 -33.85
N SER A 11 -42.58 18.52 -33.20
CA SER A 11 -41.59 18.88 -32.19
C SER A 11 -41.76 18.01 -30.93
N LEU A 12 -40.64 17.48 -30.43
CA LEU A 12 -40.57 16.78 -29.15
C LEU A 12 -40.60 17.80 -27.99
N PRO A 13 -41.21 17.47 -26.84
CA PRO A 13 -41.33 18.39 -25.72
C PRO A 13 -40.01 18.58 -24.97
N HIS A 14 -39.68 19.84 -24.67
CA HIS A 14 -38.61 20.23 -23.77
C HIS A 14 -38.90 19.72 -22.34
N SER A 15 -38.16 18.72 -21.88
CA SER A 15 -38.11 18.37 -20.46
C SER A 15 -37.11 19.28 -19.75
N HIS A 16 -37.65 20.22 -18.97
CA HIS A 16 -36.89 20.93 -17.94
C HIS A 16 -36.36 19.91 -16.91
N TYR A 17 -35.05 19.68 -16.90
CA TYR A 17 -34.38 19.05 -15.77
C TYR A 17 -34.21 20.08 -14.65
N PRO A 18 -34.57 19.77 -13.39
CA PRO A 18 -34.20 20.60 -12.27
C PRO A 18 -32.69 20.53 -12.06
N LEU A 19 -32.07 21.70 -11.92
CA LEU A 19 -30.74 21.88 -11.34
C LEU A 19 -30.72 21.23 -9.95
N LEU A 20 -30.14 20.03 -9.85
CA LEU A 20 -29.73 19.49 -8.56
C LEU A 20 -28.59 20.38 -8.04
N ALA A 21 -28.93 21.17 -7.04
CA ALA A 21 -28.02 21.95 -6.23
C ALA A 21 -26.85 21.06 -5.77
N GLY A 22 -25.63 21.59 -5.89
CA GLY A 22 -24.39 20.87 -5.68
C GLY A 22 -24.32 20.16 -4.33
N LEU A 23 -24.14 18.84 -4.39
CA LEU A 23 -23.45 18.11 -3.34
C LEU A 23 -22.05 18.73 -3.25
N SER A 24 -21.81 19.51 -2.20
CA SER A 24 -20.45 19.83 -1.78
C SER A 24 -19.78 18.49 -1.46
N THR A 25 -19.03 17.96 -2.42
CA THR A 25 -18.12 16.84 -2.17
C THR A 25 -17.09 17.34 -1.17
N ARG A 26 -17.31 17.08 0.12
CA ARG A 26 -16.26 17.26 1.12
C ARG A 26 -15.04 16.47 0.61
N MET A 27 -13.92 17.15 0.44
CA MET A 27 -12.68 16.46 0.16
C MET A 27 -12.34 15.57 1.35
N ALA A 28 -12.07 14.30 1.06
CA ALA A 28 -11.67 13.35 2.08
C ALA A 28 -10.42 13.85 2.82
N GLN A 29 -10.44 13.82 4.15
CA GLN A 29 -9.30 14.16 4.99
C GLN A 29 -8.66 12.88 5.51
N ILE A 30 -7.33 12.79 5.48
CA ILE A 30 -6.58 11.61 5.93
C ILE A 30 -5.61 12.06 7.02
N ASN A 31 -5.89 11.64 8.25
CA ASN A 31 -5.10 11.96 9.44
C ASN A 31 -4.41 10.71 9.96
N THR A 32 -3.10 10.76 10.12
CA THR A 32 -2.28 9.60 10.50
C THR A 32 -1.73 9.74 11.91
N TYR A 33 -1.74 8.67 12.69
CA TYR A 33 -1.37 8.66 14.10
C TYR A 33 -0.37 7.55 14.41
N VAL A 34 0.58 7.87 15.28
CA VAL A 34 1.50 6.90 15.89
C VAL A 34 1.43 7.09 17.40
N ASN A 35 1.16 6.02 18.13
CA ASN A 35 0.99 6.04 19.59
C ASN A 35 -0.01 7.12 20.06
N GLY A 36 -1.14 7.25 19.34
CA GLY A 36 -2.18 8.24 19.61
C GLY A 36 -1.83 9.69 19.25
N LYS A 37 -0.63 9.97 18.72
CA LYS A 37 -0.21 11.32 18.33
C LYS A 37 -0.34 11.52 16.83
N LEU A 38 -0.96 12.63 16.43
CA LEU A 38 -1.07 13.03 15.03
C LEU A 38 0.34 13.26 14.44
N VAL A 39 0.59 12.67 13.29
CA VAL A 39 1.80 12.88 12.49
C VAL A 39 1.44 13.79 11.33
N PRO A 40 2.05 15.00 11.21
CA PRO A 40 1.79 15.90 10.09
C PRO A 40 2.10 15.23 8.75
N TYR A 41 1.24 15.44 7.75
CA TYR A 41 1.41 14.83 6.43
C TYR A 41 2.73 15.23 5.76
N GLU A 42 3.19 16.46 6.00
CA GLU A 42 4.47 16.99 5.53
C GLU A 42 5.64 16.16 6.08
N THR A 43 5.54 15.64 7.31
CA THR A 43 6.58 14.77 7.90
C THR A 43 6.67 13.45 7.12
N ILE A 44 5.52 12.88 6.75
CA ILE A 44 5.43 11.65 5.95
C ILE A 44 6.04 11.90 4.56
N ARG A 45 5.70 13.04 3.92
CA ARG A 45 6.23 13.43 2.60
C ARG A 45 7.74 13.70 2.60
N LEU A 46 8.27 14.33 3.65
CA LEU A 46 9.72 14.53 3.80
C LEU A 46 10.47 13.20 3.95
N TRP A 47 9.90 12.24 4.68
CA TRP A 47 10.47 10.89 4.79
C TRP A 47 10.44 10.18 3.43
N GLU A 48 9.30 10.22 2.74
CA GLU A 48 9.11 9.60 1.42
C GLU A 48 10.08 10.19 0.39
N ALA A 49 10.30 11.51 0.38
CA ALA A 49 11.23 12.16 -0.54
C ALA A 49 12.68 11.70 -0.33
N LYS A 50 13.10 11.54 0.93
CA LYS A 50 14.44 11.00 1.27
C LYS A 50 14.58 9.56 0.81
N ARG A 51 13.56 8.72 1.05
CA ARG A 51 13.56 7.32 0.60
C ARG A 51 13.55 7.22 -0.92
N LEU A 52 12.76 8.05 -1.60
CA LEU A 52 12.71 8.11 -3.05
C LEU A 52 14.08 8.42 -3.66
N ALA A 53 14.77 9.46 -3.17
CA ALA A 53 16.11 9.78 -3.64
C ALA A 53 17.09 8.62 -3.41
N HIS A 54 17.04 7.99 -2.23
CA HIS A 54 17.91 6.87 -1.90
C HIS A 54 17.65 5.63 -2.76
N VAL A 55 16.39 5.21 -2.87
CA VAL A 55 16.02 4.00 -3.62
C VAL A 55 16.21 4.19 -5.11
N THR A 56 15.87 5.36 -5.66
CA THR A 56 16.18 5.68 -7.07
C THR A 56 17.67 5.54 -7.32
N ASN A 57 18.52 6.19 -6.51
CA ASN A 57 19.97 6.07 -6.67
C ASN A 57 20.45 4.62 -6.57
N PHE A 58 19.93 3.86 -5.61
CA PHE A 58 20.27 2.45 -5.46
C PHE A 58 19.88 1.62 -6.70
N VAL A 59 18.65 1.74 -7.19
CA VAL A 59 18.16 0.98 -8.35
C VAL A 59 18.96 1.31 -9.60
N TYR A 60 19.15 2.60 -9.92
CA TYR A 60 19.93 3.01 -11.08
C TYR A 60 21.38 2.51 -11.00
N ARG A 61 22.01 2.56 -9.81
CA ARG A 61 23.36 2.02 -9.61
C ARG A 61 23.42 0.52 -9.82
N GLN A 62 22.44 -0.25 -9.32
CA GLN A 62 22.40 -1.69 -9.51
C GLN A 62 22.17 -2.08 -10.98
N LEU A 63 21.45 -1.26 -11.75
CA LEU A 63 21.21 -1.47 -13.18
C LEU A 63 22.32 -0.91 -14.07
N GLY A 64 23.31 -0.20 -13.52
CA GLY A 64 24.35 0.48 -14.31
C GLY A 64 23.82 1.62 -15.18
N MET A 65 22.68 2.21 -14.82
CA MET A 65 22.00 3.26 -15.58
C MET A 65 22.27 4.64 -14.98
N GLN A 66 22.23 5.68 -15.83
CA GLN A 66 22.22 7.07 -15.38
C GLN A 66 20.79 7.54 -15.09
N GLN A 67 20.62 8.32 -14.02
CA GLN A 67 19.32 8.91 -13.72
C GLN A 67 18.94 9.97 -14.75
N PRO A 68 17.65 10.15 -15.07
CA PRO A 68 17.18 11.20 -15.95
C PRO A 68 17.64 12.58 -15.49
N LEU A 69 18.07 13.41 -16.45
CA LEU A 69 18.41 14.81 -16.20
C LEU A 69 17.14 15.67 -16.23
N GLY A 70 17.08 16.69 -15.37
CA GLY A 70 15.98 17.66 -15.33
C GLY A 70 15.23 17.68 -14.00
N ALA A 71 14.56 18.80 -13.75
CA ALA A 71 13.67 18.92 -12.59
C ALA A 71 12.44 18.04 -12.80
N GLN A 72 12.22 17.09 -11.90
CA GLN A 72 11.01 16.29 -11.84
C GLN A 72 10.33 16.51 -10.50
N THR A 73 9.00 16.58 -10.53
CA THR A 73 8.18 16.51 -9.32
C THR A 73 8.36 15.16 -8.63
N MET A 74 7.97 15.11 -7.35
CA MET A 74 8.04 13.88 -6.57
C MET A 74 7.21 12.75 -7.19
N ASP A 75 6.02 13.08 -7.70
CA ASP A 75 5.09 12.07 -8.24
C ASP A 75 5.58 11.54 -9.60
N GLU A 76 6.21 12.39 -10.42
CA GLU A 76 6.90 11.94 -11.64
C GLU A 76 8.05 10.98 -11.32
N LYS A 77 8.90 11.32 -10.33
CA LYS A 77 9.99 10.42 -9.91
C LYS A 77 9.48 9.09 -9.39
N LYS A 78 8.40 9.08 -8.60
CA LYS A 78 7.76 7.84 -8.11
C LYS A 78 7.25 7.00 -9.28
N ARG A 79 6.57 7.64 -10.23
CA ARG A 79 6.04 6.98 -11.44
C ARG A 79 7.16 6.35 -12.25
N SER A 80 8.21 7.11 -12.59
CA SER A 80 9.35 6.60 -13.35
C SER A 80 10.08 5.47 -12.63
N LEU A 81 10.25 5.55 -11.30
CA LEU A 81 10.85 4.46 -10.53
C LEU A 81 9.99 3.20 -10.54
N ALA A 82 8.67 3.33 -10.42
CA ALA A 82 7.75 2.20 -10.48
C ALA A 82 7.75 1.55 -11.88
N GLU A 83 7.69 2.36 -12.94
CA GLU A 83 7.77 1.90 -14.34
C GLU A 83 9.08 1.17 -14.61
N LEU A 84 10.22 1.74 -14.18
CA LEU A 84 11.52 1.08 -14.31
C LEU A 84 11.57 -0.29 -13.61
N LYS A 85 11.04 -0.40 -12.38
CA LYS A 85 10.98 -1.69 -11.65
C LYS A 85 10.11 -2.72 -12.37
N ILE A 86 9.02 -2.29 -13.00
CA ILE A 86 8.14 -3.15 -13.82
C ILE A 86 8.87 -3.59 -15.10
N GLU A 87 9.50 -2.66 -15.81
CA GLU A 87 10.24 -2.93 -17.06
C GLU A 87 11.43 -3.87 -16.87
N VAL A 88 12.14 -3.74 -15.75
CA VAL A 88 13.21 -4.66 -15.36
C VAL A 88 12.67 -6.09 -15.26
N GLY A 89 11.43 -6.26 -14.80
CA GLY A 89 10.77 -7.56 -14.66
C GLY A 89 11.14 -8.25 -13.34
N GLU A 90 10.21 -9.06 -12.84
CA GLU A 90 10.27 -9.61 -11.48
C GLU A 90 11.54 -10.44 -11.20
N ASP A 91 11.92 -11.31 -12.14
CA ASP A 91 13.09 -12.18 -11.98
C ASP A 91 14.39 -11.41 -11.96
N ASN A 92 14.49 -10.34 -12.76
CA ASN A 92 15.65 -9.47 -12.75
C ASN A 92 15.69 -8.62 -11.47
N VAL A 93 14.55 -8.19 -10.93
CA VAL A 93 14.50 -7.54 -9.61
C VAL A 93 15.00 -8.49 -8.53
N ARG A 94 14.54 -9.76 -8.52
CA ARG A 94 15.02 -10.79 -7.58
C ARG A 94 16.53 -11.02 -7.73
N LYS A 95 17.03 -11.13 -8.96
CA LYS A 95 18.46 -11.33 -9.28
C LYS A 95 19.32 -10.15 -8.82
N MET A 96 18.89 -8.93 -9.15
CA MET A 96 19.54 -7.68 -8.76
C MET A 96 19.74 -7.58 -7.24
N LEU A 97 18.75 -8.05 -6.47
CA LEU A 97 18.76 -7.98 -5.02
C LEU A 97 19.33 -9.24 -4.34
N GLY A 98 19.67 -10.29 -5.10
CA GLY A 98 19.84 -11.65 -4.59
C GLY A 98 20.78 -11.80 -3.39
N PHE A 99 21.92 -11.10 -3.40
CA PHE A 99 22.86 -11.10 -2.27
C PHE A 99 22.22 -10.51 -1.00
N SER A 100 21.61 -9.34 -1.11
CA SER A 100 20.90 -8.65 -0.03
C SER A 100 19.73 -9.48 0.51
N LEU A 101 18.98 -10.16 -0.38
CA LEU A 101 17.88 -11.03 0.00
C LEU A 101 18.35 -12.28 0.75
N GLY A 102 19.49 -12.87 0.35
CA GLY A 102 20.08 -14.01 1.06
C GLY A 102 20.50 -13.63 2.48
N LEU A 103 21.17 -12.49 2.63
CA LEU A 103 21.62 -11.99 3.94
C LEU A 103 20.43 -11.65 4.85
N SER A 104 19.43 -10.93 4.33
CA SER A 104 18.26 -10.54 5.13
C SER A 104 17.43 -11.76 5.55
N GLN A 105 17.31 -12.78 4.69
CA GLN A 105 16.67 -14.06 5.07
C GLN A 105 17.40 -14.76 6.23
N LEU A 106 18.72 -14.81 6.21
CA LEU A 106 19.50 -15.41 7.30
C LEU A 106 19.28 -14.66 8.62
N VAL A 107 19.39 -13.32 8.59
CA VAL A 107 19.17 -12.47 9.76
C VAL A 107 17.77 -12.66 10.33
N MET A 108 16.74 -12.65 9.47
CA MET A 108 15.35 -12.83 9.93
C MET A 108 15.08 -14.21 10.52
N LYS A 109 15.70 -15.26 10.00
CA LYS A 109 15.62 -16.62 10.59
C LYS A 109 16.22 -16.66 11.98
N ILE A 110 17.44 -16.15 12.14
CA ILE A 110 18.13 -16.09 13.43
C ILE A 110 17.32 -15.26 14.42
N ALA A 111 16.87 -14.08 14.01
CA ALA A 111 16.06 -13.20 14.84
C ALA A 111 14.75 -13.88 15.27
N SER A 112 14.07 -14.58 14.36
CA SER A 112 12.83 -15.31 14.67
C SER A 112 13.07 -16.46 15.65
N PHE A 113 14.08 -17.29 15.38
CA PHE A 113 14.46 -18.42 16.24
C PHE A 113 14.78 -17.96 17.67
N LEU A 114 15.67 -16.97 17.80
CA LEU A 114 16.10 -16.45 19.10
C LEU A 114 15.08 -15.51 19.76
N SER A 115 13.96 -15.18 19.10
CA SER A 115 12.86 -14.43 19.71
C SER A 115 11.95 -15.30 20.58
N PHE A 116 12.04 -16.63 20.50
CA PHE A 116 11.22 -17.58 21.26
C PHE A 116 9.71 -17.29 21.14
N GLY A 117 9.26 -16.93 19.94
CA GLY A 117 7.86 -16.61 19.64
C GLY A 117 7.35 -15.27 20.20
N ARG A 118 8.20 -14.47 20.85
CA ARG A 118 7.89 -13.08 21.24
C ARG A 118 7.91 -12.16 20.02
N ARG A 119 7.09 -11.12 20.06
CA ARG A 119 6.90 -10.17 18.94
C ARG A 119 7.03 -8.73 19.38
N LYS A 120 7.43 -7.88 18.43
CA LYS A 120 7.27 -6.42 18.48
C LYS A 120 6.25 -6.00 17.43
N TYR A 121 5.53 -4.91 17.69
CA TYR A 121 4.50 -4.42 16.78
C TYR A 121 4.88 -3.05 16.24
N SER A 122 4.87 -2.92 14.91
CA SER A 122 4.77 -1.63 14.24
C SER A 122 3.28 -1.33 14.07
N VAL A 123 2.78 -0.28 14.71
CA VAL A 123 1.38 0.11 14.64
C VAL A 123 1.26 1.55 14.16
N VAL A 124 0.41 1.76 13.16
CA VAL A 124 -0.02 3.06 12.65
C VAL A 124 -1.54 3.07 12.62
N GLU A 125 -2.15 4.18 13.00
CA GLU A 125 -3.59 4.37 12.83
C GLU A 125 -3.86 5.49 11.82
N VAL A 126 -4.92 5.36 11.04
CA VAL A 126 -5.32 6.37 10.07
C VAL A 126 -6.81 6.64 10.24
N ALA A 127 -7.19 7.89 10.40
CA ALA A 127 -8.58 8.34 10.35
C ALA A 127 -8.84 8.98 8.98
N ILE A 128 -9.91 8.54 8.32
CA ILE A 128 -10.39 9.08 7.06
C ILE A 128 -11.73 9.75 7.35
N SER A 129 -11.90 11.01 6.98
CA SER A 129 -13.15 11.76 7.17
C SER A 129 -13.67 12.38 5.89
N GLY A 130 -14.97 12.70 5.83
CA GLY A 130 -15.62 13.21 4.62
C GLY A 130 -15.91 12.14 3.58
N VAL A 131 -16.01 10.87 3.98
CA VAL A 131 -16.31 9.74 3.09
C VAL A 131 -17.47 8.93 3.63
N ASP A 132 -18.39 8.54 2.76
CA ASP A 132 -19.40 7.55 3.09
C ASP A 132 -19.08 6.24 2.37
N LEU A 133 -18.24 5.43 3.02
CA LEU A 133 -17.81 4.13 2.52
C LEU A 133 -17.91 3.11 3.65
N GLU A 134 -18.39 1.91 3.35
CA GLU A 134 -18.44 0.82 4.32
C GLU A 134 -17.05 0.20 4.52
N PRO A 135 -16.70 -0.24 5.75
CA PRO A 135 -15.39 -0.85 6.03
C PRO A 135 -15.06 -2.03 5.13
N SER A 136 -16.03 -2.90 4.83
CA SER A 136 -15.88 -4.03 3.90
C SER A 136 -15.59 -3.57 2.48
N ALA A 137 -16.32 -2.58 1.97
CA ALA A 137 -16.11 -2.04 0.63
C ALA A 137 -14.73 -1.37 0.49
N PHE A 138 -14.26 -0.67 1.53
CA PHE A 138 -12.88 -0.17 1.56
C PHE A 138 -11.88 -1.32 1.52
N LEU A 139 -12.08 -2.34 2.36
CA LEU A 139 -11.18 -3.48 2.45
C LEU A 139 -11.10 -4.27 1.13
N ASP A 140 -12.23 -4.45 0.44
CA ASP A 140 -12.29 -5.12 -0.86
C ASP A 140 -11.48 -4.37 -1.92
N LYS A 141 -11.60 -3.05 -1.96
CA LYS A 141 -10.78 -2.20 -2.85
C LYS A 141 -9.29 -2.26 -2.51
N LEU A 142 -8.94 -2.23 -1.23
CA LEU A 142 -7.54 -2.39 -0.79
C LEU A 142 -6.99 -3.76 -1.20
N ASN A 143 -7.75 -4.84 -0.96
CA ASN A 143 -7.38 -6.19 -1.39
C ASN A 143 -7.22 -6.28 -2.92
N HIS A 144 -8.04 -5.53 -3.67
CA HIS A 144 -7.93 -5.47 -5.12
C HIS A 144 -6.60 -4.88 -5.57
N ILE A 145 -6.12 -3.79 -4.93
CA ILE A 145 -4.76 -3.26 -5.17
C ILE A 145 -3.70 -4.31 -4.86
N MET A 146 -3.84 -4.99 -3.73
CA MET A 146 -2.80 -5.89 -3.23
C MET A 146 -2.68 -7.19 -4.05
N LEU A 147 -3.80 -7.78 -4.48
CA LEU A 147 -3.85 -9.16 -4.99
C LEU A 147 -4.23 -9.28 -6.46
N ASN A 148 -4.50 -8.19 -7.17
CA ASN A 148 -4.71 -8.23 -8.61
C ASN A 148 -3.37 -8.23 -9.36
N ASP A 149 -3.31 -8.97 -10.47
CA ASP A 149 -2.11 -9.17 -11.29
C ASP A 149 -1.98 -8.15 -12.44
N GLY A 150 -2.98 -7.26 -12.61
CA GLY A 150 -2.94 -6.18 -13.59
C GLY A 150 -1.77 -5.22 -13.39
N VAL A 151 -1.19 -4.74 -14.50
CA VAL A 151 -0.02 -3.85 -14.49
C VAL A 151 -0.32 -2.52 -13.78
N GLU A 152 -1.55 -2.04 -13.86
CA GLU A 152 -2.02 -0.87 -13.11
C GLU A 152 -1.92 -1.09 -11.61
N TYR A 153 -2.26 -2.28 -11.10
CA TYR A 153 -2.16 -2.59 -9.67
C TYR A 153 -0.71 -2.81 -9.25
N SER A 154 0.14 -3.41 -10.11
CA SER A 154 1.59 -3.43 -9.91
C SER A 154 2.16 -2.02 -9.77
N LYS A 155 1.71 -1.09 -10.61
CA LYS A 155 2.11 0.32 -10.51
C LYS A 155 1.62 0.97 -9.22
N MET A 156 0.37 0.76 -8.81
CA MET A 156 -0.18 1.28 -7.55
C MET A 156 0.60 0.74 -6.33
N ARG A 157 0.89 -0.56 -6.31
CA ARG A 157 1.71 -1.19 -5.26
C ARG A 157 3.10 -0.57 -5.18
N LEU A 158 3.78 -0.38 -6.31
CA LEU A 158 5.14 0.19 -6.33
C LEU A 158 5.17 1.71 -6.08
N MET A 159 4.11 2.44 -6.44
CA MET A 159 4.01 3.88 -6.18
C MET A 159 3.62 4.21 -4.74
N ALA A 160 3.10 3.25 -3.97
CA ALA A 160 2.68 3.51 -2.59
C ALA A 160 3.85 3.84 -1.65
N CYS A 161 4.99 3.19 -1.84
CA CYS A 161 6.21 3.50 -1.11
C CYS A 161 7.43 3.28 -1.99
N PRO A 162 8.41 4.22 -2.04
CA PRO A 162 9.63 4.01 -2.82
C PRO A 162 10.41 2.74 -2.43
N ASP A 163 10.26 2.29 -1.19
CA ASP A 163 10.90 1.10 -0.65
C ASP A 163 10.39 -0.21 -1.23
N HIS A 164 9.27 -0.22 -1.96
CA HIS A 164 8.74 -1.43 -2.63
C HIS A 164 9.51 -1.72 -3.92
N TYR A 165 10.18 -2.87 -4.00
CA TYR A 165 10.86 -3.33 -5.21
C TYR A 165 10.00 -4.27 -6.03
N LEU A 166 9.22 -5.13 -5.36
CA LEU A 166 8.33 -6.10 -5.98
C LEU A 166 7.20 -6.44 -5.02
N ILE A 167 5.96 -6.40 -5.49
CA ILE A 167 4.80 -6.91 -4.75
C ILE A 167 3.93 -7.65 -5.75
N VAL A 168 3.89 -8.98 -5.65
CA VAL A 168 3.21 -9.84 -6.64
C VAL A 168 2.52 -11.00 -5.96
N LYS A 169 1.42 -11.46 -6.55
CA LYS A 169 0.74 -12.67 -6.08
C LYS A 169 1.49 -13.89 -6.59
N THR A 170 1.75 -14.86 -5.72
CA THR A 170 2.51 -16.07 -6.09
C THR A 170 1.66 -17.35 -6.07
N GLY A 171 0.36 -17.23 -5.79
CA GLY A 171 -0.60 -18.33 -5.78
C GLY A 171 -1.53 -18.30 -4.57
N GLY A 172 -2.78 -18.75 -4.76
CA GLY A 172 -3.81 -18.72 -3.73
C GLY A 172 -3.99 -17.30 -3.15
N ALA A 173 -3.94 -17.19 -1.83
CA ALA A 173 -3.95 -15.93 -1.10
C ALA A 173 -2.53 -15.54 -0.58
N THR A 174 -1.48 -15.89 -1.33
CA THR A 174 -0.09 -15.55 -0.97
C THR A 174 0.46 -14.44 -1.85
N GLN A 175 1.08 -13.46 -1.21
CA GLN A 175 1.74 -12.34 -1.85
C GLN A 175 3.23 -12.35 -1.50
N GLU A 176 4.09 -12.32 -2.50
CA GLU A 176 5.51 -12.04 -2.35
C GLU A 176 5.73 -10.54 -2.26
N VAL A 177 6.51 -10.12 -1.26
CA VAL A 177 6.89 -8.74 -1.04
C VAL A 177 8.41 -8.68 -0.96
N ILE A 178 9.00 -7.80 -1.77
CA ILE A 178 10.39 -7.39 -1.68
C ILE A 178 10.44 -5.91 -1.43
N GLU A 179 10.91 -5.52 -0.25
CA GLU A 179 10.95 -4.12 0.19
C GLU A 179 12.11 -3.83 1.13
N THR A 180 12.44 -2.55 1.30
CA THR A 180 13.28 -2.13 2.44
C THR A 180 12.43 -2.04 3.71
N THR A 181 12.36 -3.13 4.48
CA THR A 181 11.53 -3.17 5.70
C THR A 181 12.13 -2.31 6.82
N GLY A 182 11.48 -1.20 7.13
CA GLY A 182 11.79 -0.41 8.33
C GLY A 182 13.21 0.11 8.38
N GLY A 183 13.70 0.69 7.28
CA GLY A 183 15.06 1.24 7.21
C GLY A 183 16.17 0.20 7.36
N SER A 184 15.85 -1.10 7.20
CA SER A 184 16.83 -2.17 7.10
C SER A 184 17.97 -1.78 6.15
N PRO A 185 19.24 -2.12 6.47
CA PRO A 185 20.36 -1.86 5.57
C PRO A 185 20.24 -2.61 4.23
N PHE A 186 19.41 -3.64 4.18
CA PHE A 186 19.20 -4.49 2.99
C PHE A 186 17.71 -4.71 2.73
N PRO A 187 17.28 -4.77 1.46
CA PRO A 187 15.96 -5.26 1.10
C PRO A 187 15.70 -6.66 1.64
N THR A 188 14.46 -6.90 2.03
CA THR A 188 13.96 -8.16 2.57
C THR A 188 12.94 -8.76 1.61
N GLN A 189 12.96 -10.09 1.49
CA GLN A 189 11.94 -10.84 0.77
C GLN A 189 11.14 -11.68 1.75
N PHE A 190 9.82 -11.57 1.69
CA PHE A 190 8.90 -12.37 2.48
C PHE A 190 7.60 -12.64 1.74
N TYR A 191 6.86 -13.63 2.23
CA TYR A 191 5.61 -14.10 1.66
C TYR A 191 4.53 -13.94 2.71
N ILE A 192 3.53 -13.11 2.43
CA ILE A 192 2.34 -12.96 3.29
C ILE A 192 1.31 -13.97 2.83
N CYS A 193 0.95 -14.91 3.71
CA CYS A 193 -0.14 -15.86 3.48
C CYS A 193 -1.40 -15.34 4.15
N TYR A 194 -2.28 -14.69 3.38
CA TYR A 194 -3.51 -14.10 3.92
C TYR A 194 -4.49 -15.20 4.39
N GLY A 195 -5.18 -14.94 5.50
CA GLY A 195 -6.09 -15.89 6.14
C GLY A 195 -5.41 -16.93 7.03
N ASP A 196 -4.09 -17.10 6.96
CA ASP A 196 -3.33 -17.92 7.91
C ASP A 196 -3.02 -17.08 9.17
N SER A 197 -3.40 -17.58 10.34
CA SER A 197 -3.15 -16.96 11.65
C SER A 197 -2.07 -17.68 12.47
N THR A 198 -1.44 -18.71 11.90
CA THR A 198 -0.48 -19.59 12.59
C THR A 198 0.70 -18.83 13.17
N GLY A 199 0.72 -18.68 14.50
CA GLY A 199 1.82 -18.04 15.22
C GLY A 199 1.80 -16.51 15.18
N LEU A 200 0.71 -15.89 14.71
CA LEU A 200 0.41 -14.49 15.00
C LEU A 200 0.17 -14.32 16.51
N ARG A 201 0.64 -13.20 17.05
CA ARG A 201 0.43 -12.83 18.46
C ARG A 201 -0.60 -11.71 18.62
N SER A 202 -0.79 -10.89 17.59
CA SER A 202 -1.85 -9.90 17.54
C SER A 202 -3.22 -10.57 17.42
N GLN A 203 -4.20 -10.00 18.12
CA GLN A 203 -5.60 -10.41 18.05
C GLN A 203 -6.42 -9.33 17.34
N MET A 204 -7.58 -9.74 16.83
CA MET A 204 -8.57 -8.79 16.36
C MET A 204 -9.03 -7.95 17.55
N ASP A 205 -9.06 -6.64 17.35
CA ASP A 205 -9.62 -5.69 18.28
C ASP A 205 -11.14 -5.71 18.11
N PRO A 206 -11.92 -6.02 19.17
CA PRO A 206 -13.37 -6.19 19.06
C PRO A 206 -14.10 -4.89 18.73
N THR A 207 -13.41 -3.74 18.76
CA THR A 207 -13.97 -2.44 18.36
C THR A 207 -13.83 -2.16 16.87
N TYR A 208 -13.29 -3.11 16.08
CA TYR A 208 -13.16 -3.01 14.64
C TYR A 208 -14.10 -3.96 13.89
N ASP A 209 -14.59 -3.51 12.73
CA ASP A 209 -15.66 -4.21 12.00
C ASP A 209 -15.11 -5.31 11.08
N VAL A 210 -14.01 -5.02 10.37
CA VAL A 210 -13.39 -5.93 9.41
C VAL A 210 -11.87 -5.96 9.55
N GLN A 211 -11.24 -7.02 9.02
CA GLN A 211 -9.79 -7.15 9.03
C GLN A 211 -9.22 -7.89 7.82
N LEU A 212 -7.97 -7.57 7.51
CA LEU A 212 -7.06 -8.35 6.70
C LEU A 212 -5.94 -8.84 7.60
N PHE A 213 -5.62 -10.13 7.58
CA PHE A 213 -4.50 -10.67 8.34
C PHE A 213 -3.79 -11.76 7.54
N GLY A 214 -2.53 -11.99 7.89
CA GLY A 214 -1.74 -13.06 7.30
C GLY A 214 -0.39 -13.21 7.98
N VAL A 215 0.16 -14.42 7.96
CA VAL A 215 1.51 -14.67 8.45
C VAL A 215 2.55 -14.31 7.40
N ALA A 216 3.68 -13.76 7.83
CA ALA A 216 4.83 -13.50 6.97
C ALA A 216 5.86 -14.62 7.14
N ARG A 217 6.29 -15.20 6.02
CA ARG A 217 7.28 -16.29 5.97
C ARG A 217 8.45 -15.94 5.06
N THR A 218 9.63 -16.44 5.38
CA THR A 218 10.77 -16.46 4.43
C THR A 218 10.49 -17.39 3.26
N LYS A 219 11.31 -17.33 2.19
CA LYS A 219 11.22 -18.26 1.05
C LYS A 219 11.26 -19.74 1.45
N SER A 220 12.00 -20.07 2.51
CA SER A 220 12.05 -21.45 3.05
C SER A 220 10.95 -21.78 4.06
N GLY A 221 9.91 -20.95 4.20
CA GLY A 221 8.75 -21.20 5.06
C GLY A 221 8.90 -20.80 6.52
N THR A 222 10.07 -20.32 6.97
CA THR A 222 10.28 -19.87 8.36
C THR A 222 9.33 -18.71 8.67
N LEU A 223 8.50 -18.87 9.70
CA LEU A 223 7.63 -17.82 10.23
C LEU A 223 8.48 -16.68 10.78
N ILE A 224 8.28 -15.47 10.28
CA ILE A 224 9.05 -14.28 10.69
C ILE A 224 8.16 -13.16 11.21
N GLY A 225 6.84 -13.29 11.14
CA GLY A 225 5.93 -12.26 11.63
C GLY A 225 4.58 -12.38 10.96
N GLY A 226 3.95 -11.23 10.69
CA GLY A 226 2.70 -11.16 9.96
C GLY A 226 2.10 -9.77 9.98
N VAL A 227 0.95 -9.65 9.36
CA VAL A 227 0.21 -8.40 9.24
C VAL A 227 -1.19 -8.57 9.84
N ARG A 228 -1.72 -7.50 10.40
CA ARG A 228 -3.14 -7.37 10.75
C ARG A 228 -3.57 -5.92 10.51
N HIS A 229 -4.41 -5.71 9.51
CA HIS A 229 -5.00 -4.42 9.20
C HIS A 229 -6.47 -4.49 9.51
N GLN A 230 -6.95 -3.54 10.30
CA GLN A 230 -8.33 -3.55 10.82
C GLN A 230 -8.99 -2.24 10.46
N ILE A 231 -10.26 -2.29 10.07
CA ILE A 231 -11.02 -1.14 9.63
C ILE A 231 -12.34 -1.11 10.37
N ARG A 232 -12.70 0.08 10.86
CA ARG A 232 -14.00 0.32 11.45
C ARG A 232 -14.65 1.57 10.88
N LYS A 233 -15.97 1.60 10.90
CA LYS A 233 -16.77 2.78 10.59
C LYS A 233 -16.64 3.80 11.71
N GLU A 234 -16.51 5.06 11.33
CA GLU A 234 -16.63 6.21 12.23
C GLU A 234 -17.84 7.04 11.79
N SER A 235 -18.31 7.96 12.64
CA SER A 235 -19.48 8.80 12.33
C SER A 235 -19.32 9.63 11.06
N ASP A 236 -18.09 10.03 10.74
CA ASP A 236 -17.71 10.74 9.51
C ASP A 236 -16.48 10.03 8.92
N GLY A 237 -16.69 8.84 8.36
CA GLY A 237 -15.70 8.08 7.60
C GLY A 237 -15.24 6.76 8.23
N LEU A 238 -13.92 6.54 8.27
CA LEU A 238 -13.31 5.26 8.63
C LEU A 238 -12.10 5.44 9.56
N ARG A 239 -11.82 4.43 10.39
CA ARG A 239 -10.59 4.32 11.17
C ARG A 239 -9.89 3.01 10.82
N LEU A 240 -8.63 3.12 10.40
CA LEU A 240 -7.74 2.00 10.09
C LEU A 240 -6.72 1.83 11.21
N LYS A 241 -6.42 0.59 11.58
CA LYS A 241 -5.32 0.19 12.46
C LYS A 241 -4.44 -0.80 11.71
N LEU A 242 -3.26 -0.33 11.37
CA LEU A 242 -2.28 -1.01 10.53
C LEU A 242 -1.20 -1.59 11.44
N LEU A 243 -1.19 -2.91 11.60
CA LEU A 243 -0.24 -3.61 12.46
C LEU A 243 0.64 -4.56 11.63
N VAL A 244 1.94 -4.52 11.91
CA VAL A 244 2.91 -5.52 11.45
C VAL A 244 3.67 -6.10 12.64
N GLU A 245 3.75 -7.43 12.69
CA GLU A 245 4.48 -8.18 13.71
C GLU A 245 5.91 -8.48 13.26
N PHE A 246 6.87 -8.14 14.11
CA PHE A 246 8.28 -8.45 13.96
C PHE A 246 8.72 -9.45 15.03
N PRO A 247 9.78 -10.26 14.79
CA PRO A 247 10.47 -10.96 15.86
C PRO A 247 10.96 -9.96 16.91
N ALA A 248 10.92 -10.32 18.20
CA ALA A 248 11.30 -9.44 19.30
C ALA A 248 12.76 -8.93 19.23
N LEU A 249 13.65 -9.64 18.53
CA LEU A 249 15.05 -9.21 18.36
C LEU A 249 15.25 -8.13 17.28
N ILE A 250 14.23 -7.79 16.51
CA ILE A 250 14.32 -6.65 15.61
C ILE A 250 14.49 -5.37 16.43
N LEU A 251 15.42 -4.52 15.98
CA LEU A 251 15.79 -3.29 16.69
C LEU A 251 14.63 -2.28 16.66
N ASP A 252 14.42 -1.56 17.77
CA ASP A 252 13.26 -0.66 17.89
C ASP A 252 13.27 0.47 16.87
N TRP A 253 14.46 0.90 16.44
CA TRP A 253 14.57 1.90 15.38
C TRP A 253 14.04 1.38 14.05
N MET A 254 14.19 0.09 13.75
CA MET A 254 13.63 -0.51 12.55
C MET A 254 12.10 -0.55 12.62
N VAL A 255 11.55 -0.88 13.79
CA VAL A 255 10.10 -0.83 14.02
C VAL A 255 9.57 0.59 13.80
N ARG A 256 10.25 1.62 14.33
CA ARG A 256 9.88 3.03 14.11
C ARG A 256 10.00 3.47 12.64
N GLN A 257 11.03 3.02 11.94
CA GLN A 257 11.15 3.28 10.50
C GLN A 257 10.06 2.55 9.71
N HIS A 258 9.62 1.37 10.15
CA HIS A 258 8.52 0.67 9.51
C HIS A 258 7.17 1.35 9.77
N GLN A 259 7.00 2.03 10.91
CA GLN A 259 5.87 2.94 11.09
C GLN A 259 5.88 4.05 10.03
N ALA A 260 7.03 4.67 9.76
CA ALA A 260 7.15 5.69 8.70
C ALA A 260 6.83 5.11 7.30
N HIS A 261 7.27 3.89 7.03
CA HIS A 261 6.93 3.14 5.83
C HIS A 261 5.41 2.94 5.69
N LEU A 262 4.75 2.37 6.71
CA LEU A 262 3.29 2.16 6.72
C LEU A 262 2.53 3.48 6.56
N MET A 263 2.98 4.56 7.20
CA MET A 263 2.37 5.88 7.05
C MET A 263 2.42 6.35 5.59
N CYS A 264 3.56 6.20 4.91
CA CYS A 264 3.74 6.57 3.51
C CYS A 264 2.87 5.71 2.58
N GLU A 265 3.00 4.39 2.71
CA GLU A 265 2.27 3.39 1.93
C GLU A 265 0.76 3.58 2.00
N PHE A 266 0.21 3.56 3.22
CA PHE A 266 -1.24 3.62 3.38
C PHE A 266 -1.81 4.99 3.10
N ASN A 267 -1.06 6.10 3.28
CA ASN A 267 -1.55 7.39 2.79
C ASN A 267 -1.76 7.38 1.27
N ASN A 268 -0.84 6.78 0.51
CA ASN A 268 -0.96 6.69 -0.93
C ASN A 268 -2.07 5.70 -1.34
N TRP A 269 -2.11 4.50 -0.77
CA TRP A 269 -3.16 3.53 -1.07
C TRP A 269 -4.56 3.95 -0.66
N ILE A 270 -4.73 4.67 0.45
CA ILE A 270 -6.04 5.22 0.82
C ILE A 270 -6.52 6.18 -0.27
N ARG A 271 -5.65 7.08 -0.75
CA ARG A 271 -6.01 8.02 -1.83
C ARG A 271 -6.39 7.27 -3.11
N ASP A 272 -5.65 6.22 -3.43
CA ASP A 272 -5.96 5.35 -4.56
C ASP A 272 -7.32 4.66 -4.41
N VAL A 273 -7.61 4.04 -3.25
CA VAL A 273 -8.89 3.39 -2.94
C VAL A 273 -10.06 4.37 -3.04
N LEU A 274 -9.90 5.60 -2.56
CA LEU A 274 -10.94 6.63 -2.63
C LEU A 274 -11.18 7.12 -4.07
N ASN A 275 -10.17 7.02 -4.95
CA ASN A 275 -10.28 7.39 -6.36
C ASN A 275 -10.75 6.22 -7.26
N MET A 276 -10.77 4.99 -6.75
CA MET A 276 -11.33 3.85 -7.47
C MET A 276 -12.84 4.04 -7.66
N ARG A 277 -13.27 4.07 -8.93
CA ARG A 277 -14.69 4.05 -9.29
C ARG A 277 -15.34 2.76 -8.77
N SER A 278 -16.55 2.89 -8.25
CA SER A 278 -17.44 1.77 -7.89
C SER A 278 -17.91 1.01 -9.12
#